data_AF-A0A7D4CI26-F1
#
_entry.id   AF-A0A7D4CI26-F1
#
_cell.length_a   1.000
_cell.length_b   1.000
_cell.length_c   1.000
_cell.angle_alpha   90.00
_cell.angle_beta   90.00
_cell.angle_gamma   90.00
#
_symmetry.space_group_name_H-M   'P 1'
#
loop_
_entity.id
_entity.type
_entity.pdbx_description
1 polymer ?
#
loop_
_entity_poly.entity_id
_entity_poly.type
_entity_poly.pdbx_seq_one_letter_code
_entity_poly.pdbx_strand_id
1 'polypeptide(L)'
;MKRTGGNLAILFGLLILTSCNGKKATDNSVGSSDQGVCVWDNVSLRETHEKNGKWLSSISIGETVEYLDESYKDDSSAKKVEYLKVRLKDGKEGWVRSDFIVLGAKPAVVVEQASVYKRPDLLNKTDKNFDEMDIIAVKSEKDDFIEVVGKRSSGKWIETCWIKKDVVSYSEVDIATAKYAKKALAIKDESEKMNALIEIVNNPDLSQSVFIAKLNSMINFTDEMSPEDFEGDPSSDEIVEETQEVADSTVTE
;
A
#
# COMPACT_ATOMS: atom_id res chain seq x y z
N MET A 1 9.75 78.36 43.00
CA MET A 1 10.12 77.78 44.31
C MET A 1 10.40 76.29 44.09
N LYS A 2 11.61 75.90 43.69
CA LYS A 2 12.71 75.31 44.51
C LYS A 2 12.29 74.18 45.48
N ARG A 3 12.68 72.94 45.16
CA ARG A 3 13.50 71.96 45.95
C ARG A 3 13.33 70.55 45.32
N THR A 4 14.31 69.94 44.63
CA THR A 4 15.58 69.26 45.03
C THR A 4 15.44 67.91 45.77
N GLY A 5 16.11 66.89 45.21
CA GLY A 5 16.63 65.69 45.90
C GLY A 5 15.82 64.41 45.66
N GLY A 6 16.37 63.26 45.28
CA GLY A 6 17.76 62.85 45.13
C GLY A 6 17.86 61.47 44.44
N ASN A 7 19.07 61.16 43.96
CA ASN A 7 19.43 59.92 43.29
C ASN A 7 19.37 58.72 44.25
N LEU A 8 18.82 57.60 43.78
CA LEU A 8 19.14 56.27 44.33
C LEU A 8 19.49 55.34 43.16
N ALA A 9 20.78 55.10 43.01
CA ALA A 9 21.32 54.06 42.16
C ALA A 9 21.18 52.71 42.89
N ILE A 10 20.55 51.72 42.25
CA ILE A 10 20.73 50.31 42.58
C ILE A 10 21.05 49.57 41.29
N LEU A 11 22.30 49.10 41.27
CA LEU A 11 22.92 48.18 40.32
C LEU A 11 22.57 46.73 40.74
N PHE A 12 22.69 45.80 39.77
CA PHE A 12 22.68 44.32 39.86
C PHE A 12 21.42 43.59 39.39
N GLY A 13 21.62 42.77 38.35
CA GLY A 13 20.72 41.67 38.03
C GLY A 13 20.67 41.31 36.55
N LEU A 14 21.80 40.90 35.98
CA LEU A 14 21.88 40.25 34.67
C LEU A 14 21.04 38.95 34.74
N LEU A 15 19.91 38.89 34.03
CA LEU A 15 19.15 37.65 33.83
C LEU A 15 19.02 37.41 32.33
N ILE A 16 19.94 36.58 31.83
CA ILE A 16 19.98 36.08 30.47
C ILE A 16 18.76 35.15 30.30
N LEU A 17 17.68 35.65 29.70
CA LEU A 17 16.64 34.78 29.18
C LEU A 17 17.12 34.21 27.84
N THR A 18 17.54 32.96 27.94
CA THR A 18 17.89 32.04 26.88
C THR A 18 16.80 31.94 25.82
N SER A 19 17.19 32.22 24.58
CA SER A 19 16.91 31.43 23.38
C SER A 19 15.72 30.46 23.43
N CYS A 20 14.64 30.84 22.76
CA CYS A 20 13.84 29.91 21.98
C CYS A 20 13.78 30.45 20.54
N ASN A 21 14.89 30.30 19.82
CA ASN A 21 14.82 30.30 18.36
C ASN A 21 14.00 29.08 17.97
N GLY A 22 12.70 29.28 17.74
CA GLY A 22 11.81 28.27 17.19
C GLY A 22 12.31 27.91 15.81
N LYS A 23 13.19 26.90 15.74
CA LYS A 23 13.36 26.10 14.54
C LYS A 23 11.95 25.58 14.24
N LYS A 24 11.29 26.17 13.23
CA LYS A 24 10.22 25.45 12.53
C LYS A 24 10.83 24.10 12.21
N ALA A 25 10.22 23.03 12.73
CA ALA A 25 10.54 21.69 12.28
C ALA A 25 10.54 21.75 10.75
N THR A 26 11.67 21.39 10.14
CA THR A 26 11.74 21.19 8.71
C THR A 26 10.67 20.16 8.42
N ASP A 27 9.55 20.61 7.86
CA ASP A 27 8.47 19.72 7.49
C ASP A 27 8.99 18.92 6.30
N ASN A 28 9.45 17.70 6.58
CA ASN A 28 9.90 16.76 5.55
C ASN A 28 8.70 16.05 4.89
N SER A 29 7.49 16.63 4.98
CA SER A 29 6.31 16.13 4.28
C SER A 29 6.50 16.23 2.77
N VAL A 30 6.11 15.17 2.06
CA VAL A 30 6.28 15.08 0.59
C VAL A 30 5.04 15.60 -0.15
N GLY A 31 3.86 15.57 0.49
CA GLY A 31 2.60 16.08 -0.04
C GLY A 31 2.14 17.36 0.66
N SER A 32 1.25 18.10 0.01
CA SER A 32 0.58 19.25 0.63
C SER A 32 -0.37 18.77 1.74
N SER A 33 -0.51 19.57 2.82
CA SER A 33 -1.33 19.18 3.99
C SER A 33 -2.82 19.04 3.69
N ASP A 34 -3.29 19.68 2.61
CA ASP A 34 -4.65 19.59 2.07
C ASP A 34 -4.82 18.41 1.08
N GLN A 35 -3.78 17.62 0.82
CA GLN A 35 -3.86 16.43 -0.01
C GLN A 35 -3.78 15.16 0.83
N GLY A 36 -4.51 14.13 0.42
CA GLY A 36 -4.48 12.81 1.01
C GLY A 36 -4.36 11.70 -0.02
N VAL A 37 -3.83 10.56 0.39
CA VAL A 37 -3.74 9.34 -0.42
C VAL A 37 -4.58 8.24 0.19
N CYS A 38 -5.41 7.60 -0.61
CA CYS A 38 -6.17 6.43 -0.20
C CYS A 38 -5.29 5.17 -0.20
N VAL A 39 -5.16 4.49 0.94
CA VAL A 39 -4.31 3.29 1.11
C VAL A 39 -5.10 1.99 1.22
N TRP A 40 -6.38 2.02 0.83
CA TRP A 40 -7.26 0.86 0.80
C TRP A 40 -8.18 0.93 -0.42
N ASP A 41 -8.53 -0.21 -0.99
CA ASP A 41 -9.33 -0.22 -2.22
C ASP A 41 -10.83 -0.23 -1.93
N ASN A 42 -11.61 0.37 -2.83
CA ASN A 42 -13.07 0.49 -2.75
C ASN A 42 -13.59 1.14 -1.45
N VAL A 43 -12.89 2.15 -0.94
CA VAL A 43 -13.28 2.85 0.27
C VAL A 43 -14.54 3.68 0.01
N SER A 44 -15.54 3.55 0.86
CA SER A 44 -16.81 4.28 0.68
C SER A 44 -16.65 5.78 0.94
N LEU A 45 -17.05 6.59 -0.04
CA LEU A 45 -17.36 8.01 0.13
C LEU A 45 -18.88 8.15 0.38
N ARG A 46 -19.26 8.85 1.45
CA ARG A 46 -20.67 9.00 1.86
C ARG A 46 -21.07 10.47 1.98
N GLU A 47 -22.35 10.74 1.83
CA GLU A 47 -22.90 12.10 1.96
C GLU A 47 -22.77 12.65 3.39
N THR A 48 -22.83 11.77 4.39
CA THR A 48 -22.66 12.12 5.81
C THR A 48 -21.67 11.16 6.48
N HIS A 49 -21.09 11.58 7.61
CA HIS A 49 -20.21 10.76 8.46
C HIS A 49 -20.96 9.66 9.22
N GLU A 50 -22.29 9.60 9.13
CA GLU A 50 -23.10 8.61 9.83
C GLU A 50 -22.97 7.22 9.21
N LYS A 51 -23.13 6.18 10.04
CA LYS A 51 -23.09 4.78 9.60
C LYS A 51 -24.03 4.47 8.43
N ASN A 52 -25.19 5.14 8.38
CA ASN A 52 -26.22 4.96 7.36
C ASN A 52 -26.23 6.09 6.31
N GLY A 53 -25.20 6.95 6.28
CA GLY A 53 -25.08 8.00 5.27
C GLY A 53 -25.13 7.43 3.86
N LYS A 54 -25.82 8.12 2.94
CA LYS A 54 -25.97 7.67 1.56
C LYS A 54 -24.61 7.47 0.91
N TRP A 55 -24.42 6.33 0.23
CA TRP A 55 -23.21 6.07 -0.55
C TRP A 55 -23.19 6.95 -1.80
N LEU A 56 -22.05 7.60 -2.06
CA LEU A 56 -21.85 8.47 -3.21
C LEU A 56 -20.97 7.81 -4.27
N SER A 57 -19.82 7.28 -3.83
CA SER A 57 -18.86 6.62 -4.70
C SER A 57 -17.86 5.79 -3.90
N SER A 58 -16.94 5.14 -4.61
CA SER A 58 -15.81 4.41 -4.04
C SER A 58 -14.49 5.10 -4.40
N ILE A 59 -13.63 5.27 -3.42
CA ILE A 59 -12.26 5.78 -3.58
C ILE A 59 -11.34 4.59 -3.80
N SER A 60 -10.52 4.68 -4.85
CA SER A 60 -9.58 3.62 -5.21
C SER A 60 -8.31 3.68 -4.35
N ILE A 61 -7.65 2.54 -4.15
CA ILE A 61 -6.29 2.56 -3.60
C ILE A 61 -5.35 3.36 -4.53
N GLY A 62 -4.47 4.18 -3.96
CA GLY A 62 -3.56 5.07 -4.68
C GLY A 62 -4.19 6.37 -5.18
N GLU A 63 -5.51 6.53 -5.06
CA GLU A 63 -6.20 7.75 -5.46
C GLU A 63 -5.88 8.90 -4.49
N THR A 64 -5.65 10.09 -5.07
CA THR A 64 -5.45 11.33 -4.31
C THR A 64 -6.77 12.03 -4.07
N VAL A 65 -6.95 12.57 -2.87
CA VAL A 65 -8.12 13.35 -2.47
C VAL A 65 -7.69 14.71 -1.91
N GLU A 66 -8.55 15.72 -2.01
CA GLU A 66 -8.38 17.00 -1.33
C GLU A 66 -9.11 16.95 0.02
N TYR A 67 -8.43 17.28 1.11
CA TYR A 67 -9.00 17.39 2.44
C TYR A 67 -9.59 18.78 2.65
N LEU A 68 -10.87 18.84 3.04
CA LEU A 68 -11.64 20.09 3.14
C LEU A 68 -11.61 20.73 4.54
N ASP A 69 -10.60 20.40 5.35
CA ASP A 69 -10.41 20.89 6.72
C ASP A 69 -11.58 20.61 7.69
N GLU A 70 -12.43 19.63 7.36
CA GLU A 70 -13.53 19.18 8.20
C GLU A 70 -13.32 17.73 8.62
N SER A 71 -13.37 17.47 9.93
CA SER A 71 -13.35 16.12 10.50
C SER A 71 -14.45 15.91 11.53
N TYR A 72 -14.85 14.66 11.68
CA TYR A 72 -15.86 14.24 12.66
C TYR A 72 -15.38 13.01 13.42
N LYS A 73 -15.46 13.06 14.75
CA LYS A 73 -15.09 11.94 15.63
C LYS A 73 -16.34 11.31 16.21
N ASP A 74 -16.55 10.05 15.86
CA ASP A 74 -17.58 9.20 16.45
C ASP A 74 -17.01 8.42 17.64
N ASP A 75 -17.34 8.88 18.83
CA ASP A 75 -17.02 8.23 20.11
C ASP A 75 -18.22 7.45 20.69
N SER A 76 -19.30 7.24 19.91
CA SER A 76 -20.51 6.56 20.38
C SER A 76 -20.33 5.05 20.62
N SER A 77 -19.27 4.47 20.06
CA SER A 77 -18.96 3.05 20.17
C SER A 77 -17.63 2.82 20.89
N ALA A 78 -17.39 1.58 21.35
CA ALA A 78 -16.12 1.20 21.98
C ALA A 78 -14.90 1.41 21.06
N LYS A 79 -15.12 1.36 19.74
CA LYS A 79 -14.10 1.71 18.75
C LYS A 79 -14.36 3.12 18.26
N LYS A 80 -13.47 4.03 18.62
CA LYS A 80 -13.48 5.41 18.11
C LYS A 80 -13.21 5.41 16.61
N VAL A 81 -14.01 6.14 15.86
CA VAL A 81 -13.84 6.29 14.40
C VAL A 81 -13.80 7.76 14.07
N GLU A 82 -12.83 8.17 13.27
CA GLU A 82 -12.76 9.52 12.72
C GLU A 82 -13.07 9.49 11.22
N TYR A 83 -13.76 10.52 10.79
CA TYR A 83 -14.13 10.76 9.40
C TYR A 83 -13.54 12.09 8.94
N LEU A 84 -13.10 12.12 7.69
CA LEU A 84 -12.60 13.31 7.00
C LEU A 84 -13.58 13.66 5.89
N LYS A 85 -13.84 14.95 5.71
CA LYS A 85 -14.53 15.44 4.52
C LYS A 85 -13.49 15.70 3.43
N VAL A 86 -13.73 15.12 2.26
CA VAL A 86 -12.80 15.15 1.14
C VAL A 86 -13.50 15.47 -0.18
N ARG A 87 -12.75 15.98 -1.15
CA ARG A 87 -13.15 16.16 -2.55
C ARG A 87 -12.33 15.24 -3.46
N LEU A 88 -13.00 14.55 -4.37
CA LEU A 88 -12.38 13.71 -5.40
C LEU A 88 -12.01 14.52 -6.65
N LYS A 89 -11.18 13.96 -7.54
CA LYS A 89 -10.79 14.61 -8.81
C LYS A 89 -11.98 14.93 -9.72
N ASP A 90 -13.09 14.21 -9.61
CA ASP A 90 -14.33 14.47 -10.36
C ASP A 90 -15.22 15.56 -9.73
N GLY A 91 -14.77 16.17 -8.63
CA GLY A 91 -15.48 17.23 -7.91
C GLY A 91 -16.50 16.72 -6.88
N LYS A 92 -16.71 15.40 -6.73
CA LYS A 92 -17.59 14.89 -5.68
C LYS A 92 -16.99 15.12 -4.30
N GLU A 93 -17.82 15.61 -3.39
CA GLU A 93 -17.46 15.80 -1.98
C GLU A 93 -18.21 14.80 -1.10
N GLY A 94 -17.56 14.37 -0.02
CA GLY A 94 -18.20 13.51 0.97
C GLY A 94 -17.28 13.14 2.12
N TRP A 95 -17.78 12.26 2.99
CA TRP A 95 -17.12 11.79 4.19
C TRP A 95 -16.53 10.41 3.98
N VAL A 96 -15.32 10.22 4.46
CA VAL A 96 -14.55 8.96 4.40
C VAL A 96 -13.89 8.71 5.76
N ARG A 97 -13.70 7.44 6.13
CA ARG A 97 -12.99 7.07 7.37
C ARG A 97 -11.51 7.46 7.26
N SER A 98 -10.99 8.13 8.28
CA SER A 98 -9.59 8.59 8.31
C SER A 98 -8.57 7.45 8.27
N ASP A 99 -8.93 6.28 8.80
CA ASP A 99 -8.09 5.06 8.77
C ASP A 99 -7.54 4.70 7.38
N PHE A 100 -8.19 5.15 6.30
CA PHE A 100 -7.83 4.81 4.93
C PHE A 100 -7.20 5.96 4.15
N ILE A 101 -7.12 7.16 4.73
CA ILE A 101 -6.61 8.36 4.06
C ILE A 101 -5.35 8.83 4.79
N VAL A 102 -4.26 8.96 4.05
CA VAL A 102 -2.99 9.47 4.58
C VAL A 102 -2.82 10.90 4.10
N LEU A 103 -3.09 11.87 4.99
CA LEU A 103 -2.89 13.31 4.71
C LEU A 103 -1.40 13.66 4.59
N GLY A 104 -1.09 14.67 3.77
CA GLY A 104 0.28 15.17 3.56
C GLY A 104 1.19 14.18 2.83
N ALA A 105 0.61 13.23 2.09
CA ALA A 105 1.34 12.15 1.44
C ALA A 105 1.24 12.21 -0.09
N LYS A 106 2.17 11.52 -0.75
CA LYS A 106 2.20 11.33 -2.20
C LYS A 106 1.98 9.85 -2.55
N PRO A 107 1.14 9.50 -3.54
CA PRO A 107 0.94 8.11 -3.90
C PRO A 107 2.18 7.59 -4.64
N ALA A 108 2.55 6.35 -4.37
CA ALA A 108 3.62 5.66 -5.05
C ALA A 108 3.31 4.16 -5.17
N VAL A 109 4.08 3.48 -6.00
CA VAL A 109 4.03 2.03 -6.15
C VAL A 109 5.41 1.43 -6.07
N VAL A 110 5.51 0.28 -5.40
CA VAL A 110 6.74 -0.49 -5.27
C VAL A 110 7.06 -1.18 -6.61
N VAL A 111 8.21 -0.88 -7.20
CA VAL A 111 8.62 -1.41 -8.52
C VAL A 111 9.47 -2.67 -8.45
N GLU A 112 9.99 -2.98 -7.27
CA GLU A 112 10.69 -4.22 -6.94
C GLU A 112 10.54 -4.53 -5.45
N GLN A 113 10.78 -5.77 -5.03
CA GLN A 113 10.61 -6.16 -3.62
C GLN A 113 11.41 -5.24 -2.68
N ALA A 114 10.71 -4.60 -1.74
CA ALA A 114 11.29 -3.57 -0.88
C ALA A 114 11.35 -4.04 0.57
N SER A 115 12.57 -4.14 1.12
CA SER A 115 12.76 -4.48 2.54
C SER A 115 12.22 -3.39 3.46
N VAL A 116 11.52 -3.83 4.50
CA VAL A 116 10.97 -2.95 5.53
C VAL A 116 11.99 -2.71 6.64
N TYR A 117 12.08 -1.46 7.07
CA TYR A 117 12.93 -0.99 8.15
C TYR A 117 12.11 -0.29 9.23
N LYS A 118 12.49 -0.49 10.50
CA LYS A 118 11.87 0.20 11.65
C LYS A 118 12.37 1.65 11.80
N ARG A 119 13.57 1.93 11.28
CA ARG A 119 14.23 3.24 11.29
C ARG A 119 14.90 3.45 9.93
N PRO A 120 15.13 4.69 9.49
CA PRO A 120 15.77 4.99 8.21
C PRO A 120 17.28 4.75 8.27
N ASP A 121 17.68 3.51 8.54
CA ASP A 121 19.06 3.05 8.59
C ASP A 121 19.15 1.55 8.25
N LEU A 122 20.34 1.10 7.86
CA LEU A 122 20.54 -0.29 7.43
C LEU A 122 20.51 -1.32 8.58
N LEU A 123 20.66 -0.88 9.83
CA LEU A 123 20.74 -1.77 11.00
C LEU A 123 19.36 -2.19 11.52
N ASN A 124 18.31 -1.46 11.14
CA ASN A 124 16.94 -1.70 11.58
C ASN A 124 16.08 -2.43 10.53
N LYS A 125 16.72 -3.22 9.66
CA LYS A 125 16.05 -4.10 8.69
C LYS A 125 15.20 -5.14 9.41
N THR A 126 14.02 -5.43 8.85
CA THR A 126 13.12 -6.49 9.31
C THR A 126 13.10 -7.67 8.34
N ASP A 127 12.38 -8.72 8.70
CA ASP A 127 12.07 -9.87 7.86
C ASP A 127 10.90 -9.63 6.89
N LYS A 128 10.27 -8.44 6.94
CA LYS A 128 9.10 -8.10 6.14
C LYS A 128 9.50 -7.33 4.88
N ASN A 129 8.73 -7.50 3.81
CA ASN A 129 8.94 -6.78 2.55
C ASN A 129 7.61 -6.30 1.99
N PHE A 130 7.60 -5.14 1.32
CA PHE A 130 6.57 -4.88 0.33
C PHE A 130 6.92 -5.63 -0.95
N ASP A 131 5.90 -6.17 -1.58
CA ASP A 131 6.02 -6.85 -2.86
C ASP A 131 5.88 -5.83 -3.99
N GLU A 132 6.41 -6.19 -5.16
CA GLU A 132 6.20 -5.42 -6.38
C GLU A 132 4.68 -5.21 -6.63
N MET A 133 4.32 -4.04 -7.14
CA MET A 133 2.94 -3.57 -7.31
C MET A 133 2.19 -3.27 -6.01
N ASP A 134 2.82 -3.35 -4.83
CA ASP A 134 2.22 -2.78 -3.61
C ASP A 134 2.10 -1.25 -3.76
N ILE A 135 0.87 -0.74 -3.66
CA ILE A 135 0.58 0.70 -3.70
C ILE A 135 0.66 1.26 -2.28
N ILE A 136 1.37 2.37 -2.13
CA ILE A 136 1.71 2.98 -0.85
C ILE A 136 1.52 4.50 -0.89
N ALA A 137 1.41 5.11 0.29
CA ALA A 137 1.46 6.54 0.49
C ALA A 137 2.82 6.93 1.11
N VAL A 138 3.59 7.78 0.43
CA VAL A 138 4.87 8.31 0.93
C VAL A 138 4.60 9.56 1.76
N LYS A 139 4.91 9.51 3.05
CA LYS A 139 4.68 10.60 4.01
C LYS A 139 5.86 11.55 4.12
N SER A 140 7.06 11.00 4.26
CA SER A 140 8.27 11.78 4.51
C SER A 140 9.50 11.12 3.91
N GLU A 141 10.54 11.90 3.66
CA GLU A 141 11.85 11.39 3.24
C GLU A 141 12.92 11.68 4.29
N LYS A 142 13.87 10.76 4.40
CA LYS A 142 15.08 10.94 5.18
C LYS A 142 16.23 10.14 4.57
N ASP A 143 17.24 10.88 4.10
CA ASP A 143 18.43 10.33 3.45
C ASP A 143 18.06 9.46 2.23
N ASP A 144 18.30 8.16 2.29
CA ASP A 144 17.94 7.20 1.24
C ASP A 144 16.65 6.43 1.52
N PHE A 145 15.91 6.84 2.54
CA PHE A 145 14.70 6.17 2.97
C PHE A 145 13.48 7.08 2.83
N ILE A 146 12.35 6.45 2.62
CA ILE A 146 11.03 7.06 2.64
C ILE A 146 10.18 6.39 3.72
N GLU A 147 9.46 7.21 4.49
CA GLU A 147 8.42 6.73 5.40
C GLU A 147 7.16 6.51 4.60
N VAL A 148 6.64 5.29 4.64
CA VAL A 148 5.51 4.86 3.83
C VAL A 148 4.39 4.31 4.70
N VAL A 149 3.17 4.52 4.24
CA VAL A 149 1.95 3.94 4.81
C VAL A 149 1.26 3.12 3.74
N GLY A 150 0.96 1.88 4.05
CA GLY A 150 0.28 0.99 3.11
C GLY A 150 0.07 -0.40 3.68
N LYS A 151 -0.60 -1.24 2.90
CA LYS A 151 -0.80 -2.65 3.21
C LYS A 151 0.07 -3.50 2.28
N ARG A 152 0.96 -4.29 2.87
CA ARG A 152 1.71 -5.34 2.15
C ARG A 152 0.77 -6.42 1.63
N SER A 153 1.11 -7.07 0.52
CA SER A 153 0.37 -8.23 0.01
C SER A 153 0.30 -9.39 1.02
N SER A 154 1.39 -9.66 1.74
CA SER A 154 1.43 -10.63 2.85
C SER A 154 0.82 -10.13 4.17
N GLY A 155 0.49 -8.84 4.25
CA GLY A 155 0.05 -8.18 5.47
C GLY A 155 -1.47 -8.21 5.67
N LYS A 156 -1.92 -8.23 6.94
CA LYS A 156 -3.35 -8.10 7.28
C LYS A 156 -3.80 -6.64 7.37
N TRP A 157 -2.93 -5.77 7.85
CA TRP A 157 -3.25 -4.39 8.26
C TRP A 157 -2.40 -3.36 7.52
N ILE A 158 -2.87 -2.10 7.51
CA ILE A 158 -2.09 -0.95 7.10
C ILE A 158 -0.99 -0.72 8.16
N GLU A 159 0.22 -0.47 7.71
CA GLU A 159 1.37 -0.23 8.58
C GLU A 159 2.14 1.02 8.14
N THR A 160 2.85 1.65 9.08
CA THR A 160 3.81 2.74 8.82
C THR A 160 5.22 2.22 9.04
N CYS A 161 6.11 2.41 8.07
CA CYS A 161 7.50 1.94 8.16
C CYS A 161 8.41 2.66 7.15
N TRP A 162 9.70 2.31 7.14
CA TRP A 162 10.68 2.87 6.22
C TRP A 162 11.07 1.85 5.14
N ILE A 163 11.17 2.31 3.89
CA ILE A 163 11.76 1.54 2.78
C ILE A 163 12.79 2.42 2.06
N LYS A 164 13.63 1.83 1.21
CA LYS A 164 14.56 2.59 0.35
C LYS A 164 13.77 3.40 -0.71
N LYS A 165 14.29 4.57 -1.09
CA LYS A 165 13.58 5.50 -1.99
C LYS A 165 13.64 5.13 -3.48
N ASP A 166 14.62 4.33 -3.88
CA ASP A 166 14.89 3.93 -5.27
C ASP A 166 14.02 2.77 -5.77
N VAL A 167 13.29 2.11 -4.86
CA VAL A 167 12.43 0.96 -5.17
C VAL A 167 10.97 1.34 -5.45
N VAL A 168 10.68 2.62 -5.68
CA VAL A 168 9.30 3.11 -5.93
C VAL A 168 9.19 3.97 -7.18
N SER A 169 8.02 3.92 -7.83
CA SER A 169 7.62 4.85 -8.88
C SER A 169 6.48 5.75 -8.37
N TYR A 170 6.55 7.03 -8.77
CA TYR A 170 5.51 8.03 -8.53
C TYR A 170 4.63 8.28 -9.77
N SER A 171 4.83 7.50 -10.85
CA SER A 171 4.06 7.64 -12.09
C SER A 171 2.61 7.22 -11.87
N GLU A 172 1.66 8.06 -12.27
CA GLU A 172 0.23 7.71 -12.24
C GLU A 172 -0.06 6.45 -13.08
N VAL A 173 0.69 6.27 -14.18
CA VAL A 173 0.56 5.10 -15.07
C VAL A 173 1.01 3.81 -14.36
N ASP A 174 2.11 3.86 -13.60
CA ASP A 174 2.58 2.69 -12.85
C ASP A 174 1.63 2.31 -11.71
N ILE A 175 1.10 3.31 -11.00
CA ILE A 175 0.12 3.11 -9.92
C ILE A 175 -1.16 2.48 -10.49
N ALA A 176 -1.64 2.98 -11.63
CA ALA A 176 -2.81 2.44 -12.32
C ALA A 176 -2.59 1.00 -12.77
N THR A 177 -1.47 0.72 -13.47
CA THR A 177 -1.12 -0.62 -13.93
C THR A 177 -1.02 -1.60 -12.77
N ALA A 178 -0.37 -1.23 -11.67
CA ALA A 178 -0.28 -2.07 -10.48
C ALA A 178 -1.64 -2.39 -9.86
N LYS A 179 -2.54 -1.41 -9.78
CA LYS A 179 -3.91 -1.63 -9.29
C LYS A 179 -4.64 -2.67 -10.13
N TYR A 180 -4.63 -2.51 -11.45
CA TYR A 180 -5.33 -3.42 -12.35
C TYR A 180 -4.67 -4.80 -12.38
N ALA A 181 -3.34 -4.86 -12.45
CA ALA A 181 -2.59 -6.10 -12.45
C ALA A 181 -2.83 -6.91 -11.18
N LYS A 182 -2.83 -6.28 -10.00
CA LYS A 182 -3.17 -6.95 -8.75
C LYS A 182 -4.58 -7.53 -8.74
N LYS A 183 -5.54 -6.79 -9.28
CA LYS A 183 -6.91 -7.29 -9.41
C LYS A 183 -6.98 -8.50 -10.34
N ALA A 184 -6.28 -8.47 -11.47
CA ALA A 184 -6.19 -9.58 -12.40
C ALA A 184 -5.51 -10.81 -11.75
N LEU A 185 -4.34 -10.63 -11.13
CA LEU A 185 -3.58 -11.69 -10.48
C LEU A 185 -4.33 -12.38 -9.32
N ALA A 186 -5.33 -11.71 -8.73
CA ALA A 186 -6.18 -12.27 -7.68
C ALA A 186 -7.32 -13.16 -8.23
N ILE A 187 -7.56 -13.17 -9.55
CA ILE A 187 -8.53 -14.06 -10.20
C ILE A 187 -8.04 -15.50 -10.07
N LYS A 188 -8.94 -16.40 -9.66
CA LYS A 188 -8.62 -17.82 -9.44
C LYS A 188 -8.61 -18.64 -10.71
N ASP A 189 -9.52 -18.34 -11.63
CA ASP A 189 -9.57 -19.00 -12.92
C ASP A 189 -8.41 -18.49 -13.79
N GLU A 190 -7.59 -19.41 -14.30
CA GLU A 190 -6.38 -19.04 -15.04
C GLU A 190 -6.71 -18.39 -16.39
N SER A 191 -7.78 -18.81 -17.08
CA SER A 191 -8.18 -18.23 -18.36
C SER A 191 -8.69 -16.80 -18.17
N GLU A 192 -9.57 -16.57 -17.19
CA GLU A 192 -10.03 -15.22 -16.83
C GLU A 192 -8.89 -14.33 -16.36
N LYS A 193 -7.93 -14.86 -15.58
CA LYS A 193 -6.73 -14.14 -15.16
C LYS A 193 -5.90 -13.72 -16.37
N MET A 194 -5.62 -14.63 -17.31
CA MET A 194 -4.83 -14.33 -18.51
C MET A 194 -5.53 -13.30 -19.39
N ASN A 195 -6.84 -13.44 -19.61
CA ASN A 195 -7.61 -12.45 -20.37
C ASN A 195 -7.52 -11.06 -19.73
N ALA A 196 -7.66 -10.97 -18.40
CA ALA A 196 -7.52 -9.69 -17.69
C ALA A 196 -6.10 -9.11 -17.80
N LEU A 197 -5.05 -9.93 -17.78
CA LEU A 197 -3.67 -9.47 -17.98
C LEU A 197 -3.43 -8.98 -19.41
N ILE A 198 -3.96 -9.69 -20.40
CA ILE A 198 -3.88 -9.30 -21.82
C ILE A 198 -4.56 -7.95 -22.06
N GLU A 199 -5.74 -7.73 -21.46
CA GLU A 199 -6.43 -6.44 -21.52
C GLU A 199 -5.59 -5.28 -20.96
N ILE A 200 -4.87 -5.53 -19.86
CA ILE A 200 -3.99 -4.52 -19.23
C ILE A 200 -2.80 -4.21 -20.14
N VAL A 201 -2.12 -5.22 -20.66
CA VAL A 201 -0.94 -5.07 -21.51
C VAL A 201 -1.28 -4.35 -22.82
N ASN A 202 -2.43 -4.66 -23.41
CA ASN A 202 -2.88 -4.07 -24.67
C ASN A 202 -3.53 -2.69 -24.51
N ASN A 203 -3.64 -2.17 -23.28
CA ASN A 203 -4.18 -0.85 -23.03
C ASN A 203 -3.12 0.23 -23.36
N PRO A 204 -3.35 1.10 -24.36
CA PRO A 204 -2.38 2.13 -24.75
C PRO A 204 -2.08 3.13 -23.63
N ASP A 205 -3.05 3.42 -22.75
CA ASP A 205 -2.89 4.36 -21.64
C ASP A 205 -1.95 3.81 -20.55
N LEU A 206 -1.76 2.49 -20.50
CA LEU A 206 -0.90 1.79 -19.54
C LEU A 206 0.45 1.37 -20.11
N SER A 207 0.63 1.52 -21.43
CA SER A 207 1.78 1.00 -22.19
C SER A 207 3.16 1.47 -21.71
N GLN A 208 3.22 2.63 -21.06
CA GLN A 208 4.46 3.22 -20.55
C GLN A 208 4.81 2.73 -19.14
N SER A 209 4.01 1.84 -18.54
CA SER A 209 4.31 1.37 -17.20
C SER A 209 5.52 0.44 -17.18
N VAL A 210 6.34 0.56 -16.13
CA VAL A 210 7.49 -0.31 -15.87
C VAL A 210 7.08 -1.78 -15.70
N PHE A 211 5.82 -2.05 -15.36
CA PHE A 211 5.31 -3.41 -15.14
C PHE A 211 4.96 -4.14 -16.44
N ILE A 212 4.78 -3.45 -17.57
CA ILE A 212 4.28 -4.05 -18.82
C ILE A 212 5.19 -5.19 -19.32
N ALA A 213 6.51 -5.02 -19.24
CA ALA A 213 7.46 -6.05 -19.65
C ALA A 213 7.30 -7.33 -18.82
N LYS A 214 7.11 -7.19 -17.50
CA LYS A 214 6.90 -8.32 -16.60
C LYS A 214 5.57 -9.01 -16.85
N LEU A 215 4.48 -8.25 -17.04
CA LEU A 215 3.17 -8.81 -17.33
C LEU A 215 3.17 -9.59 -18.65
N ASN A 216 3.83 -9.08 -19.69
CA ASN A 216 4.06 -9.81 -20.94
C ASN A 216 4.78 -11.14 -20.73
N SER A 217 5.82 -11.17 -19.90
CA SER A 217 6.54 -12.40 -19.61
C SER A 217 5.68 -13.46 -18.92
N MET A 218 4.73 -13.05 -18.08
CA MET A 218 3.78 -13.96 -17.42
C MET A 218 2.78 -14.57 -18.40
N ILE A 219 2.31 -13.77 -19.37
CA ILE A 219 1.39 -14.22 -20.41
C ILE A 219 2.09 -15.24 -21.31
N ASN A 220 3.25 -14.90 -21.87
CA ASN A 220 3.96 -15.76 -22.83
C ASN A 220 4.45 -17.07 -22.21
N PHE A 221 4.88 -17.06 -20.94
CA PHE A 221 5.29 -18.29 -20.24
C PHE A 221 4.14 -19.31 -20.13
N THR A 222 2.90 -18.82 -20.10
CA THR A 222 1.72 -19.68 -19.97
C THR A 222 1.32 -20.31 -21.31
N ASP A 223 1.52 -19.59 -22.43
CA ASP A 223 1.26 -20.11 -23.78
C ASP A 223 2.21 -21.24 -24.19
N GLU A 224 3.44 -21.25 -23.68
CA GLU A 224 4.42 -22.34 -23.90
C GLU A 224 4.10 -23.62 -23.12
N MET A 225 3.14 -23.61 -22.18
CA MET A 225 2.76 -24.76 -21.35
C MET A 225 1.53 -25.52 -21.90
N SER A 226 1.25 -25.35 -23.20
CA SER A 226 0.17 -26.04 -23.94
C SER A 226 0.20 -27.56 -23.72
N PRO A 227 -0.95 -28.23 -23.49
CA PRO A 227 -1.04 -29.67 -23.18
C PRO A 227 -0.59 -30.63 -24.29
N GLU A 228 -0.03 -30.14 -25.39
CA GLU A 228 0.53 -30.95 -26.47
C GLU A 228 1.86 -31.64 -26.10
N ASP A 229 2.54 -31.20 -25.03
CA ASP A 229 3.78 -31.84 -24.55
C ASP A 229 3.54 -33.04 -23.60
N PHE A 230 2.28 -33.44 -23.38
CA PHE A 230 1.95 -34.68 -22.68
C PHE A 230 1.66 -35.81 -23.69
N GLU A 231 2.59 -36.07 -24.60
CA GLU A 231 2.65 -37.37 -25.26
C GLU A 231 3.04 -38.42 -24.20
N GLY A 232 2.02 -38.97 -23.55
CA GLY A 232 2.17 -40.15 -22.72
C GLY A 232 2.73 -41.27 -23.57
N ASP A 233 3.92 -41.74 -23.21
CA ASP A 233 4.49 -43.00 -23.68
C ASP A 233 3.56 -44.16 -23.26
N PRO A 234 2.85 -44.82 -24.19
CA PRO A 234 2.11 -46.02 -23.92
C PRO A 234 2.92 -47.19 -24.48
N SER A 235 4.06 -47.53 -23.87
CA SER A 235 4.77 -48.75 -24.24
C SER A 235 5.45 -49.43 -23.04
N SER A 236 4.71 -50.36 -22.43
CA SER A 236 5.19 -51.73 -22.24
C SER A 236 4.13 -52.58 -21.53
N ASP A 237 3.27 -53.20 -22.33
CA ASP A 237 2.95 -54.63 -22.34
C ASP A 237 2.87 -55.38 -20.99
N GLU A 238 1.62 -55.68 -20.63
CA GLU A 238 1.08 -57.04 -20.47
C GLU A 238 2.10 -58.17 -20.16
N ILE A 239 2.11 -58.66 -18.92
CA ILE A 239 2.37 -60.09 -18.64
C ILE A 239 1.23 -60.62 -17.76
N VAL A 240 0.46 -61.50 -18.38
CA VAL A 240 -0.49 -62.43 -17.76
C VAL A 240 0.30 -63.66 -17.34
N GLU A 241 0.24 -64.06 -16.07
CA GLU A 241 0.53 -65.43 -15.61
C GLU A 241 -0.28 -65.65 -14.32
N GLU A 242 -1.46 -66.26 -14.45
CA GLU A 242 -1.72 -67.70 -14.32
C GLU A 242 -1.65 -68.19 -12.87
N THR A 243 -2.84 -68.39 -12.32
CA THR A 243 -3.12 -69.05 -11.05
C THR A 243 -2.64 -70.49 -11.05
N GLN A 244 -1.90 -70.90 -10.02
CA GLN A 244 -1.75 -72.31 -9.68
C GLN A 244 -2.12 -72.57 -8.21
N GLU A 245 -3.21 -73.31 -8.08
CA GLU A 245 -3.72 -73.97 -6.89
C GLU A 245 -2.80 -75.15 -6.51
N VAL A 246 -2.34 -75.20 -5.25
CA VAL A 246 -1.88 -76.46 -4.63
C VAL A 246 -2.33 -76.47 -3.16
N ALA A 247 -3.21 -77.42 -2.85
CA ALA A 247 -3.53 -77.85 -1.51
C ALA A 247 -2.38 -78.67 -0.89
N ASP A 248 -2.16 -78.57 0.42
CA ASP A 248 -2.43 -79.67 1.38
C ASP A 248 -1.61 -79.60 2.69
N SER A 249 -2.33 -79.94 3.76
CA SER A 249 -2.00 -80.53 5.08
C SER A 249 -0.73 -80.18 5.88
N THR A 250 -0.94 -79.82 7.17
CA THR A 250 -0.56 -80.52 8.44
C THR A 250 -0.51 -79.49 9.60
N VAL A 251 -1.40 -79.51 10.60
CA VAL A 251 -1.56 -80.38 11.80
C VAL A 251 -0.63 -80.01 12.99
N THR A 252 -1.27 -79.83 14.16
CA THR A 252 -0.77 -79.81 15.56
C THR A 252 0.11 -78.64 16.01
N GLU A 253 -0.04 -78.04 17.20
CA GLU A 253 -0.73 -78.38 18.46
C GLU A 253 -1.13 -77.09 19.21
#